data_AF-A0A1F2Z7B0-F1
#
_entry.id   AF-A0A1F2Z7B0-F1
#
_cell.length_a   1.000
_cell.length_b   1.000
_cell.length_c   1.000
_cell.angle_alpha   90.00
_cell.angle_beta   90.00
_cell.angle_gamma   90.00
#
_symmetry.space_group_name_H-M   'P 1'
#
loop_
_entity.id
_entity.type
_entity.pdbx_description
1 polymer ?
#
loop_
_entity_poly.entity_id
_entity_poly.type
_entity_poly.pdbx_seq_one_letter_code
_entity_poly.pdbx_strand_id
1 'polypeptide(L)'
;MKKFLSIFLSCLLLFSGCSEKSSYHPERRKSLEKLVKYFQVYDAQDQKGPLVLKRIGRDYDGGYVVAEKSLKSADVLLGYGIADDISFEEAFCTLYKKPAYGFDGGVENVTSKNKLFTFFRESISSDKFLYGNQTSSGKVSTFGQQISRLKLQDKKVFVKMDIEGAEYDAFADILPHHAHITGIVLELHFKSLESLKRAIELLTNLDKHFLLIRIHGNNACGSRFSTKGMSGKIPYMVELTYINKNLVTKFELSKNQKHPQDLDMPNIPSRPDVAFEIKS
;
A
#
# COMPACT_ATOMS: atom_id res chain seq x y z
N MET A 1 -23.28 28.26 -1.34
CA MET A 1 -22.52 27.85 -2.54
C MET A 1 -21.05 28.27 -2.38
N LYS A 2 -20.22 27.44 -1.72
CA LYS A 2 -18.75 27.60 -1.58
C LYS A 2 -18.22 26.38 -0.80
N LYS A 3 -18.46 25.16 -1.30
CA LYS A 3 -18.01 23.90 -0.68
C LYS A 3 -17.50 22.83 -1.66
N PHE A 4 -17.30 23.18 -2.94
CA PHE A 4 -16.90 22.21 -3.97
C PHE A 4 -15.54 22.48 -4.62
N LEU A 5 -14.71 23.36 -4.05
CA LEU A 5 -13.43 23.78 -4.64
C LEU A 5 -12.21 23.40 -3.80
N SER A 6 -12.24 22.27 -3.10
CA SER A 6 -11.09 21.76 -2.32
C SER A 6 -10.50 20.45 -2.85
N ILE A 7 -11.12 19.83 -3.86
CA ILE A 7 -10.68 18.53 -4.40
C ILE A 7 -9.70 18.68 -5.59
N PHE A 8 -9.50 19.90 -6.10
CA PHE A 8 -8.80 20.12 -7.37
C PHE A 8 -7.35 20.62 -7.28
N LEU A 9 -6.80 20.88 -6.08
CA LEU A 9 -5.52 21.60 -5.98
C LEU A 9 -4.30 20.79 -5.49
N SER A 10 -4.46 19.56 -4.99
CA SER A 10 -3.34 18.87 -4.30
C SER A 10 -2.54 17.88 -5.16
N CYS A 11 -2.95 17.59 -6.40
CA CYS A 11 -2.15 16.77 -7.33
C CYS A 11 -1.17 17.59 -8.19
N LEU A 12 -1.20 18.94 -8.09
CA LEU A 12 -0.51 19.83 -9.02
C LEU A 12 0.86 20.36 -8.53
N LEU A 13 1.25 20.11 -7.27
CA LEU A 13 2.43 20.78 -6.67
C LEU A 13 3.69 19.91 -6.53
N LEU A 14 3.75 18.74 -7.17
CA LEU A 14 5.01 18.05 -7.49
C LEU A 14 5.39 18.18 -8.99
N PHE A 15 4.81 19.16 -9.68
CA PHE A 15 5.13 19.53 -11.06
C PHE A 15 6.19 20.63 -11.12
N SER A 16 7.42 20.32 -10.69
CA SER A 16 8.59 21.01 -11.22
C SER A 16 9.85 20.17 -11.01
N GLY A 17 10.44 19.73 -12.12
CA GLY A 17 11.81 19.21 -12.12
C GLY A 17 11.98 17.70 -12.18
N CYS A 18 11.54 17.07 -13.27
CA CYS A 18 12.42 16.11 -13.95
C CYS A 18 11.87 15.82 -15.35
N SER A 19 12.59 16.30 -16.37
CA SER A 19 12.32 15.98 -17.77
C SER A 19 12.41 14.48 -18.04
N GLU A 20 11.73 14.01 -19.08
CA GLU A 20 11.73 12.61 -19.60
C GLU A 20 13.13 12.02 -19.89
N LYS A 21 14.20 12.80 -19.74
CA LYS A 21 15.60 12.39 -20.00
C LYS A 21 16.16 11.39 -18.98
N SER A 22 15.54 11.18 -17.81
CA SER A 22 16.06 10.22 -16.80
C SER A 22 15.92 8.75 -17.20
N SER A 23 15.07 8.44 -18.19
CA SER A 23 14.83 7.07 -18.69
C SER A 23 16.02 6.46 -19.44
N TYR A 24 17.04 7.26 -19.81
CA TYR A 24 18.20 6.82 -20.57
C TYR A 24 19.40 6.36 -19.73
N HIS A 25 19.36 6.49 -18.40
CA HIS A 25 20.47 6.02 -17.57
C HIS A 25 20.48 4.48 -17.51
N PRO A 26 21.54 3.79 -17.99
CA PRO A 26 21.56 2.32 -18.09
C PRO A 26 21.24 1.61 -16.78
N GLU A 27 21.69 2.17 -15.66
CA GLU A 27 21.43 1.64 -14.32
C GLU A 27 19.94 1.75 -13.93
N ARG A 28 19.29 2.88 -14.25
CA ARG A 28 17.86 3.07 -13.97
C ARG A 28 17.04 2.06 -14.78
N ARG A 29 17.38 1.89 -16.06
CA ARG A 29 16.74 0.89 -16.91
C ARG A 29 16.87 -0.52 -16.33
N LYS A 30 18.08 -0.96 -15.97
CA LYS A 30 18.31 -2.28 -15.35
C LYS A 30 17.52 -2.43 -14.04
N SER A 31 17.43 -1.38 -13.25
CA SER A 31 16.66 -1.37 -12.00
C SER A 31 15.16 -1.51 -12.27
N LEU A 32 14.61 -0.83 -13.29
CA LEU A 32 13.21 -1.00 -13.70
C LEU A 32 12.94 -2.40 -14.25
N GLU A 33 13.84 -2.96 -15.07
CA GLU A 33 13.74 -4.34 -15.57
C GLU A 33 13.76 -5.37 -14.41
N LYS A 34 14.52 -5.09 -13.33
CA LYS A 34 14.51 -5.91 -12.11
C LYS A 34 13.22 -5.71 -11.32
N LEU A 35 12.77 -4.47 -11.11
CA LEU A 35 11.55 -4.13 -10.35
C LEU A 35 10.32 -4.85 -10.91
N VAL A 36 10.13 -4.83 -12.24
CA VAL A 36 8.95 -5.43 -12.90
C VAL A 36 8.78 -6.90 -12.57
N LYS A 37 9.86 -7.64 -12.29
CA LYS A 37 9.77 -9.05 -11.88
C LYS A 37 9.08 -9.24 -10.52
N TYR A 38 9.22 -8.27 -9.61
CA TYR A 38 8.55 -8.28 -8.31
C TYR A 38 7.08 -7.89 -8.37
N PHE A 39 6.58 -7.44 -9.53
CA PHE A 39 5.17 -7.12 -9.73
C PHE A 39 4.34 -8.29 -10.28
N GLN A 40 4.95 -9.47 -10.41
CA GLN A 40 4.24 -10.68 -10.76
C GLN A 40 3.30 -11.10 -9.62
N VAL A 41 2.01 -11.29 -9.94
CA VAL A 41 1.01 -11.72 -8.97
C VAL A 41 0.85 -13.24 -8.95
N TYR A 42 0.47 -13.76 -7.79
CA TYR A 42 0.30 -15.20 -7.56
C TYR A 42 -1.17 -15.54 -7.29
N ASP A 43 -1.63 -16.62 -7.91
CA ASP A 43 -2.85 -17.28 -7.49
C ASP A 43 -2.51 -18.16 -6.29
N ALA A 44 -3.27 -18.04 -5.21
CA ALA A 44 -3.02 -18.77 -3.98
C ALA A 44 -4.30 -19.42 -3.45
N GLN A 45 -4.11 -20.49 -2.68
CA GLN A 45 -5.17 -21.26 -2.05
C GLN A 45 -4.80 -21.60 -0.61
N ASP A 46 -5.84 -21.70 0.22
CA ASP A 46 -5.74 -22.22 1.59
C ASP A 46 -6.37 -23.62 1.66
N GLN A 47 -6.56 -24.14 2.87
CA GLN A 47 -7.16 -25.46 3.07
C GLN A 47 -8.60 -25.61 2.55
N LYS A 48 -9.29 -24.49 2.25
CA LYS A 48 -10.66 -24.44 1.73
C LYS A 48 -10.71 -24.22 0.22
N GLY A 49 -9.56 -24.09 -0.45
CA GLY A 49 -9.46 -23.84 -1.89
C GLY A 49 -8.92 -22.45 -2.22
N PRO A 50 -9.16 -21.94 -3.44
CA PRO A 50 -8.67 -20.63 -3.88
C PRO A 50 -9.05 -19.50 -2.92
N LEU A 51 -8.13 -18.56 -2.70
CA LEU A 51 -8.39 -17.39 -1.87
C LEU A 51 -9.51 -16.54 -2.48
N VAL A 52 -10.45 -16.12 -1.65
CA VAL A 52 -11.47 -15.14 -2.03
C VAL A 52 -10.89 -13.74 -1.89
N LEU A 53 -10.84 -12.98 -2.99
CA LEU A 53 -10.48 -11.57 -2.99
C LEU A 53 -11.74 -10.71 -2.85
N LYS A 54 -11.63 -9.59 -2.13
CA LYS A 54 -12.68 -8.59 -2.03
C LYS A 54 -12.10 -7.20 -1.87
N ARG A 55 -12.80 -6.19 -2.39
CA ARG A 55 -12.48 -4.80 -2.13
C ARG A 55 -13.15 -4.32 -0.84
N ILE A 56 -12.41 -3.66 0.04
CA ILE A 56 -12.97 -2.97 1.23
C ILE A 56 -12.41 -1.55 1.33
N GLY A 57 -13.06 -0.69 2.12
CA GLY A 57 -12.85 0.76 2.08
C GLY A 57 -13.81 1.43 1.10
N ARG A 58 -13.72 2.75 0.99
CA ARG A 58 -14.52 3.56 0.06
C ARG A 58 -14.16 3.24 -1.38
N ASP A 59 -15.05 3.56 -2.32
CA ASP A 59 -14.75 3.43 -3.75
C ASP A 59 -13.55 4.30 -4.16
N TYR A 60 -12.82 3.84 -5.19
CA TYR A 60 -11.66 4.53 -5.77
C TYR A 60 -10.44 4.60 -4.83
N ASP A 61 -9.90 5.79 -4.60
CA ASP A 61 -8.77 5.99 -3.71
C ASP A 61 -9.11 5.63 -2.25
N GLY A 62 -8.19 5.01 -1.52
CA GLY A 62 -8.36 4.62 -0.11
C GLY A 62 -9.07 3.28 0.15
N GLY A 63 -9.56 2.59 -0.90
CA GLY A 63 -10.05 1.21 -0.78
C GLY A 63 -9.22 0.22 -1.60
N TYR A 64 -8.98 -0.96 -1.05
CA TYR A 64 -8.03 -1.94 -1.61
C TYR A 64 -8.67 -3.31 -1.79
N VAL A 65 -8.23 -4.02 -2.84
CA VAL A 65 -8.59 -5.41 -3.10
C VAL A 65 -7.68 -6.33 -2.27
N VAL A 66 -8.27 -7.11 -1.37
CA VAL A 66 -7.53 -7.92 -0.40
C VAL A 66 -8.03 -9.35 -0.32
N ALA A 67 -7.15 -10.28 0.03
CA ALA A 67 -7.58 -11.63 0.38
C ALA A 67 -8.42 -11.58 1.66
N GLU A 68 -9.66 -12.06 1.62
CA GLU A 68 -10.51 -12.08 2.80
C GLU A 68 -9.88 -12.88 3.96
N LYS A 69 -9.10 -13.91 3.63
CA LYS A 69 -8.37 -14.74 4.59
C LYS A 69 -7.43 -13.93 5.48
N SER A 70 -6.68 -12.97 4.94
CA SER A 70 -5.71 -12.18 5.72
C SER A 70 -6.41 -11.27 6.73
N LEU A 71 -7.54 -10.68 6.34
CA LEU A 71 -8.38 -9.88 7.24
C LEU A 71 -9.05 -10.74 8.32
N LYS A 72 -9.64 -11.88 7.96
CA LYS A 72 -10.28 -12.80 8.93
C LYS A 72 -9.27 -13.30 9.97
N SER A 73 -8.04 -13.57 9.54
CA SER A 73 -6.96 -14.11 10.38
C SER A 73 -6.30 -13.05 11.27
N ALA A 74 -6.45 -11.76 10.97
CA ALA A 74 -5.91 -10.68 11.79
C ALA A 74 -6.75 -10.49 13.04
N ASP A 75 -6.15 -10.27 14.20
CA ASP A 75 -6.83 -9.84 15.42
C ASP A 75 -7.04 -8.32 15.48
N VAL A 76 -6.18 -7.58 14.77
CA VAL A 76 -6.13 -6.13 14.77
C VAL A 76 -5.62 -5.63 13.42
N LEU A 77 -6.04 -4.43 13.02
CA LEU A 77 -5.49 -3.71 11.89
C LEU A 77 -4.69 -2.49 12.36
N LEU A 78 -3.50 -2.28 11.81
CA LEU A 78 -2.73 -1.03 11.95
C LEU A 78 -2.70 -0.32 10.59
N GLY A 79 -3.27 0.88 10.54
CA GLY A 79 -3.35 1.73 9.35
C GLY A 79 -2.43 2.94 9.49
N TYR A 80 -1.60 3.18 8.49
CA TYR A 80 -0.62 4.28 8.46
C TYR A 80 -0.89 5.19 7.28
N GLY A 81 -0.87 6.51 7.54
CA GLY A 81 -1.25 7.53 6.56
C GLY A 81 -2.75 7.52 6.35
N ILE A 82 -3.44 8.11 7.33
CA ILE A 82 -4.90 8.16 7.34
C ILE A 82 -5.40 9.30 6.47
N ALA A 83 -4.65 10.42 6.42
CA ALA A 83 -5.06 11.64 5.74
C ALA A 83 -6.52 12.02 6.09
N ASP A 84 -7.42 11.99 5.10
CA ASP A 84 -8.84 12.29 5.26
C ASP A 84 -9.77 11.06 5.16
N ASP A 85 -9.22 9.83 5.12
CA ASP A 85 -10.00 8.61 4.91
C ASP A 85 -9.65 7.47 5.88
N ILE A 86 -10.67 7.05 6.65
CA ILE A 86 -10.66 5.87 7.54
C ILE A 86 -11.60 4.76 7.07
N SER A 87 -12.10 4.84 5.84
CA SER A 87 -13.13 3.91 5.35
C SER A 87 -12.65 2.46 5.35
N PHE A 88 -11.36 2.20 5.11
CA PHE A 88 -10.78 0.86 5.14
C PHE A 88 -10.78 0.29 6.57
N GLU A 89 -10.32 1.09 7.53
CA GLU A 89 -10.28 0.77 8.96
C GLU A 89 -11.69 0.58 9.52
N GLU A 90 -12.63 1.46 9.19
CA GLU A 90 -14.04 1.32 9.59
C GLU A 90 -14.71 0.09 8.98
N ALA A 91 -14.40 -0.23 7.71
CA ALA A 91 -14.88 -1.44 7.06
C ALA A 91 -14.34 -2.70 7.77
N PHE A 92 -13.05 -2.73 8.13
CA PHE A 92 -12.46 -3.82 8.91
C PHE A 92 -13.16 -3.99 10.26
N CYS A 93 -13.29 -2.92 11.03
CA CYS A 93 -13.96 -2.93 12.33
C CYS A 93 -15.41 -3.43 12.22
N THR A 94 -16.13 -2.99 11.18
CA THR A 94 -17.55 -3.31 10.98
C THR A 94 -17.74 -4.77 10.54
N LEU A 95 -16.94 -5.24 9.59
CA LEU A 95 -17.09 -6.57 9.00
C LEU A 95 -16.59 -7.68 9.94
N TYR A 96 -15.50 -7.45 10.66
CA TYR A 96 -14.86 -8.49 11.47
C TYR A 96 -15.02 -8.32 12.98
N LYS A 97 -15.57 -7.18 13.42
CA LYS A 97 -15.76 -6.86 14.85
C LYS A 97 -14.44 -6.90 15.62
N LYS A 98 -13.38 -6.38 15.02
CA LYS A 98 -12.00 -6.36 15.54
C LYS A 98 -11.45 -4.93 15.56
N PRO A 99 -10.54 -4.58 16.49
CA PRO A 99 -10.00 -3.24 16.61
C PRO A 99 -9.13 -2.83 15.41
N ALA A 100 -9.16 -1.55 15.08
CA ALA A 100 -8.22 -0.93 14.16
C ALA A 100 -7.60 0.32 14.80
N TYR A 101 -6.29 0.49 14.58
CA TYR A 101 -5.56 1.66 15.04
C TYR A 101 -5.01 2.42 13.82
N GLY A 102 -5.42 3.68 13.68
CA GLY A 102 -4.94 4.57 12.62
C GLY A 102 -3.85 5.48 13.15
N PHE A 103 -2.78 5.68 12.38
CA PHE A 103 -1.63 6.51 12.72
C PHE A 103 -1.35 7.53 11.63
N ASP A 104 -1.33 8.81 12.00
CA ASP A 104 -0.93 9.88 11.11
C ASP A 104 -0.43 11.10 11.90
N GLY A 105 0.85 11.44 11.78
CA GLY A 105 1.41 12.59 12.49
C GLY A 105 1.05 13.95 11.89
N GLY A 106 0.59 13.99 10.63
CA GLY A 106 0.20 15.21 9.92
C GLY A 106 -1.26 15.60 10.09
N VAL A 107 -2.11 14.68 10.56
CA VAL A 107 -3.55 14.89 10.76
C VAL A 107 -3.86 15.22 12.21
N GLU A 108 -4.60 16.31 12.45
CA GLU A 108 -4.92 16.76 13.81
C GLU A 108 -5.88 15.81 14.54
N ASN A 109 -6.96 15.42 13.87
CA ASN A 109 -7.95 14.48 14.39
C ASN A 109 -8.68 13.78 13.25
N VAL A 110 -9.30 12.65 13.58
CA VAL A 110 -10.24 11.97 12.69
C VAL A 110 -11.48 11.61 13.49
N THR A 111 -12.65 11.81 12.89
CA THR A 111 -13.93 11.42 13.50
C THR A 111 -14.37 10.07 12.98
N SER A 112 -14.42 9.07 13.86
CA SER A 112 -15.04 7.77 13.57
C SER A 112 -16.25 7.55 14.45
N LYS A 113 -17.29 6.93 13.88
CA LYS A 113 -18.44 6.44 14.67
C LYS A 113 -18.21 5.04 15.22
N ASN A 114 -17.16 4.36 14.77
CA ASN A 114 -16.87 3.00 15.15
C ASN A 114 -16.01 2.96 16.43
N LYS A 115 -16.57 2.45 17.54
CA LYS A 115 -15.87 2.37 18.83
C LYS A 115 -14.65 1.44 18.83
N LEU A 116 -14.50 0.60 17.81
CA LEU A 116 -13.34 -0.28 17.63
C LEU A 116 -12.18 0.41 16.90
N PHE A 117 -12.41 1.61 16.35
CA PHE A 117 -11.35 2.41 15.75
C PHE A 117 -10.77 3.38 16.78
N THR A 118 -9.45 3.53 16.77
CA THR A 118 -8.74 4.53 17.57
C THR A 118 -7.67 5.19 16.73
N PHE A 119 -7.64 6.52 16.74
CA PHE A 119 -6.68 7.31 15.99
C PHE A 119 -5.56 7.82 16.91
N PHE A 120 -4.32 7.73 16.43
CA PHE A 120 -3.13 8.29 17.05
C PHE A 120 -2.51 9.32 16.11
N ARG A 121 -2.42 10.55 16.59
CA ARG A 121 -1.69 11.61 15.90
C ARG A 121 -0.18 11.40 16.09
N GLU A 122 0.40 10.55 15.27
CA GLU A 122 1.75 10.01 15.40
C GLU A 122 2.23 9.40 14.09
N SER A 123 3.46 9.69 13.69
CA SER A 123 4.09 9.11 12.50
C SER A 123 4.87 7.83 12.84
N ILE A 124 4.97 6.92 11.87
CA ILE A 124 5.82 5.72 11.97
C ILE A 124 7.19 5.99 11.35
N SER A 125 8.26 5.71 12.10
CA SER A 125 9.69 5.83 11.73
C SER A 125 10.21 7.23 11.33
N SER A 126 9.41 8.07 10.66
CA SER A 126 9.78 9.39 10.17
C SER A 126 8.56 10.29 10.03
N ASP A 127 8.70 11.57 10.34
CA ASP A 127 7.74 12.63 10.06
C ASP A 127 8.21 13.61 8.97
N LYS A 128 9.22 13.21 8.18
CA LYS A 128 9.79 14.04 7.11
C LYS A 128 8.99 14.01 5.81
N PHE A 129 8.09 13.05 5.66
CA PHE A 129 7.36 12.75 4.43
C PHE A 129 5.86 13.06 4.58
N LEU A 130 5.50 14.13 5.27
CA LEU A 130 4.09 14.50 5.44
C LEU A 130 3.49 15.01 4.14
N TYR A 131 2.19 14.76 3.97
CA TYR A 131 1.47 15.13 2.77
C TYR A 131 1.17 16.64 2.71
N GLY A 132 1.47 17.26 1.57
CA GLY A 132 1.15 18.66 1.31
C GLY A 132 1.74 19.63 2.33
N ASN A 133 0.88 20.46 2.94
CA ASN A 133 1.28 21.46 3.94
C ASN A 133 0.97 21.02 5.38
N GLN A 134 0.84 19.71 5.62
CA GLN A 134 0.60 19.19 6.97
C GLN A 134 1.73 19.58 7.93
N THR A 135 1.36 19.80 9.19
CA THR A 135 2.32 20.10 10.26
C THR A 135 2.51 18.87 11.14
N SER A 136 3.77 18.45 11.29
CA SER A 136 4.12 17.32 12.14
C SER A 136 3.61 17.51 13.57
N SER A 137 3.07 16.44 14.13
CA SER A 137 2.78 16.33 15.56
C SER A 137 4.02 16.31 16.44
N GLY A 138 5.22 16.10 15.85
CA GLY A 138 6.48 15.84 16.54
C GLY A 138 6.55 14.47 17.22
N LYS A 139 5.49 13.64 17.12
CA LYS A 139 5.46 12.29 17.68
C LYS A 139 5.80 11.28 16.60
N VAL A 140 6.91 10.57 16.82
CA VAL A 140 7.39 9.50 15.94
C VAL A 140 7.66 8.26 16.79
N SER A 141 7.21 7.11 16.33
CA SER A 141 7.56 5.82 16.94
C SER A 141 7.84 4.75 15.90
N THR A 142 8.49 3.69 16.33
CA THR A 142 8.68 2.48 15.52
C THR A 142 7.48 1.55 15.65
N PHE A 143 7.33 0.62 14.71
CA PHE A 143 6.32 -0.43 14.76
C PHE A 143 6.42 -1.25 16.05
N GLY A 144 7.62 -1.65 16.46
CA GLY A 144 7.85 -2.41 17.70
C GLY A 144 7.42 -1.65 18.95
N GLN A 145 7.64 -0.32 19.01
CA GLN A 145 7.15 0.52 20.11
C GLN A 145 5.61 0.56 20.15
N GLN A 146 4.96 0.66 18.98
CA GLN A 146 3.51 0.65 18.87
C GLN A 146 2.91 -0.70 19.27
N ILE A 147 3.50 -1.82 18.79
CA ILE A 147 3.14 -3.18 19.20
C ILE A 147 3.22 -3.33 20.71
N SER A 148 4.29 -2.82 21.33
CA SER A 148 4.47 -2.90 22.78
C SER A 148 3.44 -2.08 23.55
N ARG A 149 3.28 -0.80 23.18
CA ARG A 149 2.36 0.14 23.82
C ARG A 149 0.89 -0.30 23.72
N LEU A 150 0.50 -0.86 22.59
CA LEU A 150 -0.85 -1.35 22.33
C LEU A 150 -1.08 -2.80 22.81
N LYS A 151 -0.06 -3.44 23.40
CA LYS A 151 -0.12 -4.81 23.90
C LYS A 151 -0.49 -5.84 22.82
N LEU A 152 0.14 -5.72 21.64
CA LEU A 152 -0.15 -6.53 20.45
C LEU A 152 0.90 -7.63 20.20
N GLN A 153 1.78 -7.92 21.16
CA GLN A 153 2.89 -8.88 21.00
C GLN A 153 2.40 -10.27 20.59
N ASP A 154 1.26 -10.71 21.15
CA ASP A 154 0.66 -12.03 20.88
C ASP A 154 -0.50 -11.97 19.87
N LYS A 155 -0.63 -10.86 19.13
CA LYS A 155 -1.73 -10.63 18.19
C LYS A 155 -1.29 -10.78 16.74
N LYS A 156 -2.20 -11.26 15.91
CA LYS A 156 -2.05 -11.23 14.46
C LYS A 156 -2.46 -9.87 13.91
N VAL A 157 -1.61 -9.26 13.09
CA VAL A 157 -1.77 -7.88 12.64
C VAL A 157 -1.98 -7.83 11.13
N PHE A 158 -2.99 -7.10 10.67
CA PHE A 158 -3.07 -6.65 9.28
C PHE A 158 -2.48 -5.24 9.16
N VAL A 159 -1.69 -4.98 8.13
CA VAL A 159 -1.06 -3.67 7.92
C VAL A 159 -1.65 -3.00 6.68
N LYS A 160 -2.12 -1.77 6.81
CA LYS A 160 -2.40 -0.86 5.68
C LYS A 160 -1.42 0.29 5.75
N MET A 161 -0.74 0.59 4.65
CA MET A 161 0.29 1.62 4.64
C MET A 161 0.26 2.45 3.36
N ASP A 162 0.16 3.76 3.55
CA ASP A 162 0.21 4.76 2.48
C ASP A 162 0.84 6.05 3.05
N ILE A 163 2.17 6.19 3.00
CA ILE A 163 2.90 7.21 3.78
C ILE A 163 3.97 7.97 2.98
N GLU A 164 3.68 8.25 1.70
CA GLU A 164 4.34 9.29 0.87
C GLU A 164 5.88 9.21 0.80
N GLY A 165 6.47 8.01 0.92
CA GLY A 165 7.92 7.78 0.85
C GLY A 165 8.58 7.30 2.14
N ALA A 166 7.87 7.32 3.27
CA ALA A 166 8.36 6.77 4.54
C ALA A 166 8.26 5.24 4.64
N GLU A 167 7.69 4.56 3.62
CA GLU A 167 7.38 3.13 3.65
C GLU A 167 8.63 2.30 3.92
N TYR A 168 9.75 2.65 3.26
CA TYR A 168 11.01 1.92 3.36
C TYR A 168 11.57 1.86 4.79
N ASP A 169 11.55 2.98 5.50
CA ASP A 169 12.05 3.07 6.88
C ASP A 169 11.06 2.45 7.88
N ALA A 170 9.76 2.52 7.60
CA ALA A 170 8.75 1.81 8.37
C ALA A 170 8.91 0.29 8.22
N PHE A 171 9.11 -0.22 7.00
CA PHE A 171 9.24 -1.65 6.77
C PHE A 171 10.51 -2.28 7.33
N ALA A 172 11.58 -1.50 7.53
CA ALA A 172 12.76 -1.97 8.25
C ALA A 172 12.42 -2.43 9.68
N ASP A 173 11.44 -1.79 10.34
CA ASP A 173 10.97 -2.15 11.68
C ASP A 173 9.75 -3.09 11.67
N ILE A 174 8.95 -3.11 10.60
CA ILE A 174 7.78 -4.00 10.46
C ILE A 174 8.21 -5.44 10.12
N LEU A 175 9.15 -5.62 9.19
CA LEU A 175 9.52 -6.94 8.67
C LEU A 175 10.07 -7.92 9.73
N PRO A 176 10.80 -7.50 10.78
CA PRO A 176 11.13 -8.37 11.90
C PRO A 176 9.91 -9.06 12.56
N HIS A 177 8.72 -8.49 12.43
CA HIS A 177 7.45 -9.03 12.94
C HIS A 177 6.67 -9.85 11.90
N HIS A 178 7.28 -10.23 10.77
CA HIS A 178 6.59 -10.89 9.65
C HIS A 178 5.72 -12.10 10.07
N ALA A 179 6.13 -12.88 11.06
CA ALA A 179 5.39 -14.06 11.53
C ALA A 179 4.03 -13.71 12.16
N HIS A 180 3.84 -12.46 12.62
CA HIS A 180 2.61 -11.97 13.23
C HIS A 180 1.74 -11.21 12.22
N ILE A 181 2.26 -10.84 11.06
CA ILE A 181 1.52 -10.08 10.05
C ILE A 181 0.74 -11.02 9.15
N THR A 182 -0.56 -10.80 8.97
CA THR A 182 -1.42 -11.68 8.15
C THR A 182 -1.50 -11.25 6.69
N GLY A 183 -1.39 -9.95 6.44
CA GLY A 183 -1.42 -9.36 5.12
C GLY A 183 -1.06 -7.89 5.19
N ILE A 184 -0.75 -7.34 4.01
CA ILE A 184 -0.27 -5.97 3.86
C ILE A 184 -0.98 -5.38 2.63
N VAL A 185 -1.51 -4.17 2.76
CA VAL A 185 -1.76 -3.28 1.60
C VAL A 185 -0.82 -2.10 1.68
N LEU A 186 -0.23 -1.75 0.56
CA LEU A 186 0.87 -0.79 0.47
C LEU A 186 0.74 0.06 -0.79
N GLU A 187 0.70 1.38 -0.67
CA GLU A 187 1.04 2.27 -1.78
C GLU A 187 2.55 2.51 -1.80
N LEU A 188 3.20 2.23 -2.94
CA LEU A 188 4.65 2.29 -3.06
C LEU A 188 5.11 3.37 -4.05
N HIS A 189 5.91 4.31 -3.55
CA HIS A 189 6.44 5.46 -4.28
C HIS A 189 7.89 5.27 -4.72
N PHE A 190 8.21 5.17 -6.02
CA PHE A 190 9.57 4.83 -6.48
C PHE A 190 10.10 5.65 -7.67
N LYS A 191 9.82 6.96 -7.69
CA LYS A 191 10.17 7.85 -8.81
C LYS A 191 11.67 8.10 -9.01
N SER A 192 12.49 8.27 -7.97
CA SER A 192 13.94 8.51 -8.09
C SER A 192 14.71 7.18 -8.26
N LEU A 193 15.98 7.25 -8.70
CA LEU A 193 16.83 6.04 -8.77
C LEU A 193 17.07 5.46 -7.38
N GLU A 194 17.19 6.31 -6.36
CA GLU A 194 17.35 5.89 -4.98
C GLU A 194 16.10 5.17 -4.45
N SER A 195 14.91 5.78 -4.59
CA SER A 195 13.65 5.13 -4.19
C SER A 195 13.40 3.85 -4.97
N LEU A 196 13.81 3.79 -6.24
CA LEU A 196 13.74 2.56 -7.04
C LEU A 196 14.60 1.44 -6.47
N LYS A 197 15.82 1.73 -6.00
CA LYS A 197 16.68 0.74 -5.33
C LYS A 197 16.07 0.28 -4.00
N ARG A 198 15.55 1.22 -3.20
CA ARG A 198 14.87 0.91 -1.93
C ARG A 198 13.61 0.09 -2.14
N ALA A 199 12.84 0.36 -3.21
CA ALA A 199 11.69 -0.46 -3.61
C ALA A 199 12.10 -1.88 -3.94
N ILE A 200 13.14 -2.08 -4.74
CA ILE A 200 13.64 -3.42 -5.05
C ILE A 200 14.07 -4.16 -3.79
N GLU A 201 14.75 -3.49 -2.86
CA GLU A 201 15.16 -4.08 -1.58
C GLU A 201 13.96 -4.47 -0.71
N LEU A 202 12.99 -3.56 -0.55
CA LEU A 202 11.76 -3.81 0.19
C LEU A 202 10.99 -5.01 -0.38
N LEU A 203 10.75 -5.02 -1.70
CA LEU A 203 10.03 -6.10 -2.38
C LEU A 203 10.79 -7.43 -2.27
N THR A 204 12.13 -7.41 -2.35
CA THR A 204 12.96 -8.60 -2.11
C THR A 204 12.76 -9.16 -0.71
N ASN A 205 12.62 -8.31 0.31
CA ASN A 205 12.40 -8.76 1.68
C ASN A 205 10.96 -9.20 1.94
N LEU A 206 9.97 -8.54 1.33
CA LEU A 206 8.57 -8.96 1.40
C LEU A 206 8.39 -10.36 0.78
N ASP A 207 9.00 -10.62 -0.37
CA ASP A 207 8.91 -11.91 -1.07
C ASP A 207 9.41 -13.11 -0.25
N LYS A 208 10.24 -12.89 0.79
CA LYS A 208 10.67 -13.98 1.69
C LYS A 208 9.51 -14.55 2.51
N HIS A 209 8.51 -13.74 2.83
CA HIS A 209 7.46 -14.09 3.80
C HIS A 209 6.03 -13.87 3.28
N PHE A 210 5.87 -13.13 2.19
CA PHE A 210 4.58 -12.74 1.66
C PHE A 210 4.46 -13.07 0.17
N LEU A 211 3.23 -13.20 -0.31
CA LEU A 211 2.89 -13.37 -1.71
C LEU A 211 2.14 -12.14 -2.20
N LEU A 212 2.61 -11.55 -3.29
CA LEU A 212 1.85 -10.52 -3.99
C LEU A 212 0.67 -11.17 -4.70
N ILE A 213 -0.54 -10.84 -4.28
CA ILE A 213 -1.79 -11.38 -4.85
C ILE A 213 -2.53 -10.36 -5.70
N ARG A 214 -2.17 -9.08 -5.57
CA ARG A 214 -2.75 -7.99 -6.34
C ARG A 214 -1.75 -6.85 -6.50
N ILE A 215 -1.75 -6.26 -7.69
CA ILE A 215 -1.16 -4.96 -7.96
C ILE A 215 -2.19 -4.12 -8.73
N HIS A 216 -2.24 -2.84 -8.42
CA HIS A 216 -3.04 -1.84 -9.11
C HIS A 216 -2.18 -0.59 -9.38
N GLY A 217 -2.33 0.02 -10.54
CA GLY A 217 -1.52 1.17 -10.95
C GLY A 217 -2.22 2.47 -10.61
N ASN A 218 -1.63 3.30 -9.74
CA ASN A 218 -2.29 4.54 -9.34
C ASN A 218 -2.38 5.54 -10.51
N ASN A 219 -3.61 5.88 -10.91
CA ASN A 219 -3.89 6.74 -12.07
C ASN A 219 -3.83 8.25 -11.75
N ALA A 220 -3.57 8.64 -10.50
CA ALA A 220 -3.22 10.00 -10.12
C ALA A 220 -1.82 10.39 -10.62
N CYS A 221 -0.89 9.42 -10.62
CA CYS A 221 0.49 9.62 -11.04
C CYS A 221 0.61 9.87 -12.55
N GLY A 222 0.96 11.10 -12.93
CA GLY A 222 1.14 11.49 -14.34
C GLY A 222 2.38 10.88 -15.01
N SER A 223 3.36 10.42 -14.21
CA SER A 223 4.61 9.83 -14.71
C SER A 223 4.52 8.31 -14.77
N ARG A 224 4.87 7.73 -15.92
CA ARG A 224 4.86 6.28 -16.13
C ARG A 224 6.13 5.82 -16.83
N PHE A 225 6.44 4.53 -16.72
CA PHE A 225 7.59 3.90 -17.39
C PHE A 225 7.17 2.67 -18.18
N SER A 226 8.01 2.29 -19.15
CA SER A 226 7.91 1.03 -19.87
C SER A 226 9.31 0.44 -19.98
N THR A 227 9.41 -0.89 -19.85
CA THR A 227 10.68 -1.60 -19.87
C THR A 227 10.50 -3.04 -20.35
N LYS A 228 11.59 -3.81 -20.46
CA LYS A 228 11.52 -5.23 -20.82
C LYS A 228 10.78 -6.02 -19.72
N GLY A 229 10.04 -7.05 -20.11
CA GLY A 229 9.28 -7.88 -19.18
C GLY A 229 7.86 -7.37 -18.89
N MET A 230 7.35 -6.40 -19.65
CA MET A 230 5.97 -5.91 -19.51
C MET A 230 5.36 -5.47 -20.84
N SER A 231 4.05 -5.19 -20.84
CA SER A 231 3.33 -4.42 -21.86
C SER A 231 2.58 -3.25 -21.20
N GLY A 232 2.29 -2.19 -21.95
CA GLY A 232 1.73 -0.95 -21.42
C GLY A 232 2.76 -0.06 -20.71
N LYS A 233 2.28 0.80 -19.79
CA LYS A 233 3.10 1.72 -19.00
C LYS A 233 2.66 1.68 -17.53
N ILE A 234 3.59 1.39 -16.62
CA ILE A 234 3.32 1.33 -15.16
C ILE A 234 3.60 2.71 -14.55
N PRO A 235 2.74 3.23 -13.66
CA PRO A 235 2.99 4.46 -12.92
C PRO A 235 4.12 4.26 -11.88
N TYR A 236 4.82 5.34 -11.50
CA TYR A 236 5.85 5.27 -10.45
C TYR A 236 5.29 5.19 -9.01
N MET A 237 4.01 4.82 -8.92
CA MET A 237 3.17 4.77 -7.73
C MET A 237 2.18 3.65 -7.95
N VAL A 238 2.28 2.58 -7.16
CA VAL A 238 1.45 1.37 -7.33
C VAL A 238 0.92 0.94 -5.97
N GLU A 239 -0.28 0.38 -5.97
CA GLU A 239 -0.87 -0.25 -4.81
C GLU A 239 -0.62 -1.75 -4.87
N LEU A 240 -0.08 -2.31 -3.80
CA LEU A 240 0.32 -3.71 -3.70
C LEU A 240 -0.44 -4.37 -2.56
N THR A 241 -0.96 -5.56 -2.81
CA THR A 241 -1.59 -6.39 -1.78
C THR A 241 -0.85 -7.69 -1.62
N TYR A 242 -0.49 -7.94 -0.37
CA TYR A 242 0.22 -9.13 0.05
C TYR A 242 -0.61 -9.96 1.04
N ILE A 243 -0.47 -11.29 0.95
CA ILE A 243 -0.86 -12.24 1.99
C ILE A 243 0.38 -12.93 2.56
N ASN A 244 0.39 -13.21 3.86
CA ASN A 244 1.48 -13.97 4.47
C ASN A 244 1.49 -15.43 3.97
N LYS A 245 2.67 -15.93 3.61
CA LYS A 245 2.87 -17.32 3.14
C LYS A 245 2.40 -18.37 4.15
N ASN A 246 2.42 -18.06 5.45
CA ASN A 246 1.93 -18.95 6.49
C ASN A 246 0.40 -19.14 6.48
N LEU A 247 -0.35 -18.33 5.71
CA LEU A 247 -1.80 -18.46 5.56
C LEU A 247 -2.23 -19.21 4.30
N VAL A 248 -1.29 -19.64 3.47
CA VAL A 248 -1.55 -20.35 2.22
C VAL A 248 -0.97 -21.76 2.25
N THR A 249 -1.61 -22.69 1.54
CA THR A 249 -1.16 -24.09 1.44
C THR A 249 -0.51 -24.39 0.10
N LYS A 250 -0.93 -23.69 -0.96
CA LYS A 250 -0.34 -23.75 -2.30
C LYS A 250 -0.51 -22.42 -3.00
N PHE A 251 0.44 -22.08 -3.85
CA PHE A 251 0.39 -20.91 -4.72
C PHE A 251 1.16 -21.20 -6.00
N GLU A 252 0.78 -20.52 -7.08
CA GLU A 252 1.45 -20.56 -8.37
C GLU A 252 1.42 -19.18 -9.02
N LEU A 253 2.33 -18.93 -9.95
CA LEU A 253 2.32 -17.69 -10.72
C LEU A 253 0.98 -17.58 -11.45
N SER A 254 0.27 -16.46 -11.27
CA SER A 254 -1.05 -16.30 -11.90
C SER A 254 -0.92 -16.31 -13.41
N LYS A 255 -1.85 -17.00 -14.07
CA LYS A 255 -1.93 -17.01 -15.55
C LYS A 255 -2.35 -15.64 -16.10
N ASN A 256 -3.03 -14.83 -15.29
CA ASN A 256 -3.48 -13.50 -15.67
C ASN A 256 -2.64 -12.43 -14.96
N GLN A 257 -1.62 -11.93 -15.66
CA GLN A 257 -0.76 -10.83 -15.21
C GLN A 257 -1.21 -9.47 -15.76
N LYS A 258 -2.47 -9.35 -16.20
CA LYS A 258 -3.06 -8.08 -16.66
C LYS A 258 -3.67 -7.33 -15.49
N HIS A 259 -3.46 -6.01 -15.50
CA HIS A 259 -3.95 -5.06 -14.51
C HIS A 259 -4.52 -3.83 -15.23
N PRO A 260 -5.60 -3.21 -14.73
CA PRO A 260 -6.44 -3.63 -13.61
C PRO A 260 -7.23 -4.92 -13.92
N GLN A 261 -7.84 -5.52 -12.91
CA GLN A 261 -8.83 -6.60 -13.03
C GLN A 261 -10.16 -6.18 -12.35
N ASP A 262 -11.18 -7.04 -12.42
CA ASP A 262 -12.59 -6.71 -12.14
C ASP A 262 -12.91 -6.04 -10.79
N LEU A 263 -12.13 -6.31 -9.74
CA LEU A 263 -12.33 -5.69 -8.42
C LEU A 263 -11.60 -4.35 -8.25
N ASP A 264 -10.68 -3.98 -9.15
CA ASP A 264 -9.92 -2.74 -9.03
C ASP A 264 -10.79 -1.53 -9.42
N MET A 265 -10.42 -0.37 -8.90
CA MET A 265 -11.05 0.90 -9.23
C MET A 265 -9.97 1.97 -9.39
N PRO A 266 -10.09 2.88 -10.37
CA PRO A 266 -9.12 3.96 -10.53
C PRO A 266 -9.10 4.87 -9.30
N ASN A 267 -7.92 5.30 -8.83
CA ASN A 267 -7.83 6.25 -7.69
C ASN A 267 -8.55 7.58 -8.00
N ILE A 268 -8.40 8.10 -9.23
CA ILE A 268 -9.09 9.29 -9.74
C ILE A 268 -10.25 8.84 -10.65
N PRO A 269 -11.51 8.96 -10.22
CA PRO A 269 -12.68 8.45 -10.95
C PRO A 269 -12.87 9.05 -12.34
N SER A 270 -12.42 10.31 -12.51
CA SER A 270 -12.56 11.06 -13.76
C SER A 270 -11.46 10.76 -14.78
N ARG A 271 -10.50 9.89 -14.44
CA ARG A 271 -9.40 9.47 -15.33
C ARG A 271 -9.54 7.97 -15.63
N PRO A 272 -9.15 7.53 -16.83
CA PRO A 272 -9.08 6.11 -17.12
C PRO A 272 -8.07 5.43 -16.19
N ASP A 273 -8.31 4.15 -15.91
CA ASP A 273 -7.40 3.31 -15.17
C ASP A 273 -6.11 3.03 -15.97
N VAL A 274 -5.03 2.61 -15.29
CA VAL A 274 -3.73 2.36 -15.91
C VAL A 274 -3.58 0.89 -16.28
N ALA A 275 -3.85 0.57 -17.53
CA ALA A 275 -3.70 -0.77 -18.06
C ALA A 275 -2.22 -1.15 -18.34
N PHE A 276 -1.77 -2.29 -17.78
CA PHE A 276 -0.47 -2.89 -18.07
C PHE A 276 -0.50 -4.42 -17.84
N GLU A 277 0.52 -5.10 -18.34
CA GLU A 277 0.68 -6.55 -18.14
C GLU A 277 2.14 -6.87 -17.81
N ILE A 278 2.36 -7.73 -16.82
CA ILE A 278 3.70 -8.25 -16.49
C ILE A 278 3.92 -9.54 -17.28
N LYS A 279 5.00 -9.62 -18.05
CA LYS A 279 5.31 -10.82 -18.85
C LYS A 279 5.97 -11.86 -17.94
N SER A 280 5.39 -13.05 -17.89
CA SER A 280 5.94 -14.25 -17.25
C SER A 280 7.10 -14.83 -18.04
#